data_AF-A0A8J4LUA7-F1
#
_entry.id   AF-A0A8J4LUA7-F1
#
_cell.length_a   1.000
_cell.length_b   1.000
_cell.length_c   1.000
_cell.angle_alpha   90.00
_cell.angle_beta   90.00
_cell.angle_gamma   90.00
#
_symmetry.space_group_name_H-M   'P 1'
#
loop_
_entity.id
_entity.type
_entity.pdbx_description
1 polymer ?
#
loop_
_entity_poly.entity_id
_entity_poly.type
_entity_poly.pdbx_seq_one_letter_code
_entity_poly.pdbx_strand_id
1 'polypeptide(L)'
;LRYARLRGGAMLPRMRRFEMGDYVYYRNTTGRTALEPQAWPEILRVVEVRPTGVLQLEGRCGNCITAHVTHCAPCHLPIDDHTIDPRLPRPSASLPCEVCKFPDGEEWMLLCDNCGAGWHTYCLKPPLTEVPEGAWYCPRCTAQRVPGEQAQAVDAGPKIAAAVPQHLKELVGAAVMREPRGRGRRDGRKLGVSSYLGRQGRAHRFQIVYEDGEIEEVGLPELRARLTFSAPDKKNARSTAVRQGALAEWALGEVRGVEAALGQGMPGWHSRTKVVALHTALTRPVLVQYQPSTQELRNLLSVLMLEKMRRVHLPFEWSNELRVILLEAGCSVRRLLSTGIRESVGPGALVSSGMPCAEAVVFGLSSELLDLVLPSVVDQAGIVTAALVPIEYITMGDEARMKWLSARQKEGRMVLCRSSGCLWVVIFATVFWRDTLFRESGDTVEVLKV
;
A
#
# COMPACT_ATOMS: atom_id res chain seq x y z
N LEU A 1 -7.93 -54.53 39.25
CA LEU A 1 -8.13 -55.61 38.23
C LEU A 1 -8.29 -55.11 36.78
N ARG A 2 -8.96 -53.97 36.49
CA ARG A 2 -9.06 -53.43 35.11
C ARG A 2 -7.73 -52.95 34.50
N TYR A 3 -6.87 -52.31 35.29
CA TYR A 3 -5.57 -51.80 34.82
C TYR A 3 -4.58 -52.93 34.42
N ALA A 4 -4.60 -54.05 35.14
CA ALA A 4 -3.76 -55.22 34.83
C ALA A 4 -4.19 -55.94 33.55
N ARG A 5 -5.49 -55.99 33.24
CA ARG A 5 -6.01 -56.60 32.00
C ARG A 5 -5.70 -55.78 30.74
N LEU A 6 -5.54 -54.46 30.86
CA LEU A 6 -5.15 -53.57 29.75
C LEU A 6 -3.70 -53.80 29.29
N ARG A 7 -2.77 -54.16 30.19
CA ARG A 7 -1.38 -54.46 29.82
C ARG A 7 -1.17 -55.88 29.30
N GLY A 8 -2.07 -56.82 29.62
CA GLY A 8 -1.98 -58.22 29.20
C GLY A 8 -2.50 -58.53 27.79
N GLY A 9 -2.85 -57.51 26.98
CA GLY A 9 -3.34 -57.69 25.60
C GLY A 9 -4.75 -58.29 25.46
N ALA A 10 -5.41 -58.64 26.57
CA ALA A 10 -6.72 -59.32 26.56
C ALA A 10 -7.92 -58.39 26.24
N MET A 11 -7.69 -57.08 26.12
CA MET A 11 -8.72 -56.11 25.73
C MET A 11 -8.33 -55.48 24.40
N LEU A 12 -8.69 -56.15 23.30
CA LEU A 12 -8.56 -55.56 21.97
C LEU A 12 -9.44 -54.30 21.93
N PRO A 13 -8.89 -53.13 21.59
CA PRO A 13 -9.71 -51.93 21.42
C PRO A 13 -10.78 -52.23 20.37
N ARG A 14 -12.06 -51.97 20.70
CA ARG A 14 -13.13 -52.03 19.70
C ARG A 14 -12.79 -51.02 18.61
N MET A 15 -12.31 -51.48 17.45
CA MET A 15 -12.15 -50.64 16.28
C MET A 15 -13.53 -50.04 15.97
N ARG A 16 -13.61 -48.71 16.02
CA ARG A 16 -14.84 -47.98 15.68
C ARG A 16 -15.08 -48.18 14.18
N ARG A 17 -16.29 -48.60 13.81
CA ARG A 17 -16.70 -48.72 12.40
C ARG A 17 -17.09 -47.31 11.92
N PHE A 18 -16.54 -46.91 10.79
CA PHE A 18 -16.91 -45.71 10.05
C PHE A 18 -17.71 -46.14 8.84
N GLU A 19 -18.69 -45.34 8.42
CA GLU A 19 -19.53 -45.56 7.25
C GLU A 19 -19.27 -44.48 6.19
N MET A 20 -19.62 -44.76 4.93
CA MET A 20 -19.52 -43.76 3.86
C MET A 20 -20.45 -42.58 4.18
N GLY A 21 -19.93 -41.36 4.10
CA GLY A 21 -20.62 -40.13 4.48
C GLY A 21 -20.27 -39.62 5.88
N ASP A 22 -19.62 -40.41 6.73
CA ASP A 22 -19.17 -39.95 8.05
C ASP A 22 -18.12 -38.85 7.93
N TYR A 23 -18.16 -37.88 8.85
CA TYR A 23 -17.10 -36.89 8.98
C TYR A 23 -16.12 -37.31 10.06
N VAL A 24 -14.82 -37.16 9.81
CA VAL A 24 -13.74 -37.60 10.72
C VAL A 24 -12.64 -36.55 10.84
N TYR A 25 -12.05 -36.47 12.03
CA TYR A 25 -10.76 -35.82 12.26
C TYR A 25 -9.64 -36.81 11.91
N TYR A 26 -8.68 -36.38 11.09
CA TYR A 26 -7.52 -37.20 10.71
C TYR A 26 -6.26 -36.80 11.50
N ARG A 27 -5.58 -37.81 12.03
CA ARG A 27 -4.34 -37.67 12.78
C ARG A 27 -3.17 -38.09 11.91
N ASN A 28 -2.38 -37.13 11.45
CA ASN A 28 -1.25 -37.40 10.57
C ASN A 28 -0.07 -38.03 11.35
N THR A 29 0.29 -39.27 11.03
CA THR A 29 1.40 -40.00 11.68
C THR A 29 2.71 -39.97 10.90
N THR A 30 2.83 -39.19 9.82
CA THR A 30 4.04 -39.13 8.99
C THR A 30 5.17 -38.25 9.57
N GLY A 31 4.98 -37.72 10.79
CA GLY A 31 6.03 -37.06 11.57
C GLY A 31 7.11 -38.06 12.04
N ARG A 32 8.39 -37.66 11.96
CA ARG A 32 9.57 -38.49 12.30
C ARG A 32 9.73 -38.83 13.80
N THR A 33 8.77 -38.48 14.65
CA THR A 33 8.80 -38.75 16.08
C THR A 33 7.46 -39.35 16.48
N ALA A 34 7.46 -40.66 16.77
CA ALA A 34 6.30 -41.44 17.20
C ALA A 34 5.66 -40.99 18.54
N LEU A 35 6.10 -39.86 19.10
CA LEU A 35 5.76 -39.39 20.44
C LEU A 35 4.85 -38.14 20.47
N GLU A 36 4.67 -37.44 19.34
CA GLU A 36 3.77 -36.28 19.26
C GLU A 36 2.97 -36.30 17.95
N PRO A 37 1.82 -36.98 17.91
CA PRO A 37 1.05 -37.04 16.69
C PRO A 37 0.18 -35.77 16.57
N GLN A 38 0.48 -34.97 15.55
CA GLN A 38 -0.17 -33.71 15.24
C GLN A 38 -1.55 -33.99 14.60
N ALA A 39 -2.62 -33.67 15.34
CA ALA A 39 -3.98 -33.70 14.80
C ALA A 39 -4.17 -32.47 13.90
N TRP A 40 -4.67 -32.68 12.68
CA TRP A 40 -5.00 -31.58 11.79
C TRP A 40 -6.38 -31.03 12.17
N PRO A 41 -6.60 -29.71 12.14
CA PRO A 41 -7.88 -29.11 12.50
C PRO A 41 -8.99 -29.36 11.45
N GLU A 42 -8.65 -29.96 10.31
CA GLU A 42 -9.58 -30.18 9.20
C GLU A 42 -10.42 -31.45 9.39
N ILE A 43 -11.71 -31.31 9.09
CA ILE A 43 -12.70 -32.39 9.11
C ILE A 43 -12.82 -32.94 7.69
N LEU A 44 -12.61 -34.23 7.53
CA LEU A 44 -12.67 -34.92 6.24
C LEU A 44 -13.90 -35.82 6.16
N ARG A 45 -14.44 -36.01 4.96
CA ARG A 45 -15.60 -36.89 4.71
C ARG A 45 -15.12 -38.28 4.29
N VAL A 46 -15.68 -39.34 4.86
CA VAL A 46 -15.40 -40.72 4.46
C VAL A 46 -16.12 -40.99 3.14
N VAL A 47 -15.36 -41.16 2.07
CA VAL A 47 -15.89 -41.47 0.73
C VAL A 47 -15.88 -42.96 0.44
N GLU A 48 -14.95 -43.73 1.00
CA GLU A 48 -14.90 -45.18 0.83
C GLU A 48 -14.36 -45.84 2.10
N VAL A 49 -14.94 -46.99 2.48
CA VAL A 49 -14.47 -47.81 3.60
C VAL A 49 -14.00 -49.15 3.04
N ARG A 50 -12.67 -49.39 3.02
CA ARG A 50 -12.12 -50.64 2.49
C ARG A 50 -12.17 -51.75 3.54
N PRO A 51 -12.33 -53.03 3.15
CA PRO A 51 -12.36 -54.17 4.07
C PRO A 51 -11.10 -54.31 4.93
N THR A 52 -9.98 -53.75 4.48
CA THR A 52 -8.68 -53.77 5.16
C THR A 52 -8.54 -52.74 6.29
N GLY A 53 -9.58 -51.96 6.59
CA GLY A 53 -9.54 -50.90 7.61
C GLY A 53 -8.89 -49.61 7.12
N VAL A 54 -8.76 -49.43 5.81
CA VAL A 54 -8.29 -48.18 5.19
C VAL A 54 -9.49 -47.40 4.68
N LEU A 55 -9.60 -46.15 5.11
CA LEU A 55 -10.61 -45.19 4.67
C LEU A 55 -10.05 -44.34 3.53
N GLN A 56 -10.87 -44.05 2.53
CA GLN A 56 -10.65 -42.94 1.62
C GLN A 56 -11.41 -41.72 2.14
N LEU A 57 -10.68 -40.65 2.41
CA LEU A 57 -11.19 -39.43 3.02
C LEU A 57 -11.09 -38.27 2.02
N GLU A 58 -12.17 -37.54 1.82
CA GLU A 58 -12.25 -36.38 0.93
C GLU A 58 -12.30 -35.09 1.74
N GLY A 59 -11.42 -34.14 1.42
CA GLY A 59 -11.44 -32.78 1.97
C GLY A 59 -12.41 -31.87 1.21
N ARG A 60 -12.64 -30.66 1.73
CA ARG A 60 -13.53 -29.66 1.11
C ARG A 60 -13.18 -29.32 -0.35
N CYS A 61 -11.90 -29.44 -0.70
CA CYS A 61 -11.38 -29.21 -2.05
C CYS A 61 -11.65 -30.37 -3.04
N GLY A 62 -12.20 -31.49 -2.58
CA GLY A 62 -12.44 -32.70 -3.39
C GLY A 62 -11.24 -33.64 -3.51
N ASN A 63 -10.11 -33.32 -2.87
CA ASN A 63 -8.95 -34.21 -2.84
C ASN A 63 -9.17 -35.36 -1.87
N CYS A 64 -8.74 -36.55 -2.28
CA CYS A 64 -8.86 -37.76 -1.52
C CYS A 64 -7.50 -38.18 -0.92
N ILE A 65 -7.48 -38.51 0.37
CA ILE A 65 -6.37 -39.22 1.01
C ILE A 65 -6.81 -40.59 1.49
N THR A 66 -5.84 -41.49 1.69
CA THR A 66 -6.08 -42.79 2.31
C THR A 66 -5.45 -42.84 3.69
N ALA A 67 -6.23 -43.29 4.67
CA ALA A 67 -5.81 -43.36 6.06
C ALA A 67 -6.37 -44.62 6.72
N HIS A 68 -5.58 -45.28 7.57
CA HIS A 68 -6.10 -46.39 8.36
C HIS A 68 -7.07 -45.86 9.43
N VAL A 69 -8.13 -46.61 9.73
CA VAL A 69 -9.19 -46.23 10.70
C VAL A 69 -8.64 -45.84 12.08
N THR A 70 -7.46 -46.35 12.46
CA THR A 70 -6.79 -46.02 13.74
C THR A 70 -6.31 -44.58 13.81
N HIS A 71 -6.17 -43.90 12.68
CA HIS A 71 -5.75 -42.50 12.59
C HIS A 71 -6.95 -41.55 12.47
N CYS A 72 -8.17 -42.06 12.56
CA CYS A 72 -9.39 -41.30 12.39
C CYS A 72 -10.20 -41.27 13.69
N ALA A 73 -10.78 -40.11 14.00
CA ALA A 73 -11.74 -39.95 15.08
C ALA A 73 -13.04 -39.35 14.52
N PRO A 74 -14.23 -39.79 14.97
CA PRO A 74 -15.49 -39.26 14.45
C PRO A 74 -15.64 -37.76 14.75
N CYS A 75 -16.12 -37.02 13.77
CA CYS A 75 -16.55 -35.64 13.93
C CYS A 75 -17.89 -35.59 14.66
N HIS A 76 -18.01 -34.68 15.62
CA HIS A 76 -19.21 -34.50 16.44
C HIS A 76 -20.04 -33.27 16.02
N LEU A 77 -19.58 -32.52 15.01
CA LEU A 77 -20.27 -31.34 14.54
C LEU A 77 -21.43 -31.74 13.61
N PRO A 78 -22.61 -31.09 13.73
CA PRO A 78 -23.70 -31.26 12.78
C PRO A 78 -23.33 -30.54 11.48
N ILE A 79 -22.77 -31.30 10.52
CA ILE A 79 -22.37 -30.77 9.21
C ILE A 79 -23.49 -31.11 8.22
N ASP A 80 -24.25 -30.10 7.82
CA ASP A 80 -25.20 -30.22 6.72
C ASP A 80 -24.47 -29.99 5.38
N ASP A 81 -24.52 -31.00 4.49
CA ASP A 81 -23.75 -31.11 3.22
C ASP A 81 -24.09 -30.03 2.17
N HIS A 82 -24.95 -29.05 2.51
CA HIS A 82 -25.40 -27.97 1.62
C HIS A 82 -24.37 -26.84 1.42
N THR A 83 -23.20 -26.92 2.07
CA THR A 83 -22.12 -25.91 1.97
C THR A 83 -21.03 -26.21 0.94
N ILE A 84 -21.11 -27.35 0.24
CA ILE A 84 -20.27 -27.67 -0.92
C ILE A 84 -21.14 -27.56 -2.17
N ASP A 85 -21.23 -26.36 -2.75
CA ASP A 85 -21.93 -26.17 -4.02
C ASP A 85 -21.11 -26.86 -5.14
N PRO A 86 -21.66 -27.89 -5.81
CA PRO A 86 -20.98 -28.59 -6.91
C PRO A 86 -20.64 -27.68 -8.09
N ARG A 87 -21.19 -26.46 -8.14
CA ARG A 87 -20.95 -25.44 -9.16
C ARG A 87 -19.78 -24.51 -8.87
N LEU A 88 -19.21 -24.55 -7.65
CA LEU A 88 -18.01 -23.79 -7.33
C LEU A 88 -16.77 -24.46 -7.97
N PRO A 89 -15.91 -23.71 -8.67
CA PRO A 89 -14.76 -24.29 -9.36
C PRO A 89 -13.79 -24.94 -8.37
N ARG A 90 -13.46 -26.22 -8.63
CA ARG A 90 -12.41 -26.96 -7.90
C ARG A 90 -11.04 -26.53 -8.46
N PRO A 91 -10.05 -26.17 -7.63
CA PRO A 91 -8.70 -25.87 -8.11
C PRO A 91 -8.13 -27.06 -8.89
N SER A 92 -7.44 -26.81 -10.00
CA SER A 92 -6.90 -27.86 -10.86
C SER A 92 -5.81 -28.67 -10.16
N ALA A 93 -5.70 -29.98 -10.46
CA ALA A 93 -4.69 -30.90 -9.94
C ALA A 93 -3.26 -30.65 -10.48
N SER A 94 -2.86 -29.39 -10.59
CA SER A 94 -1.54 -28.96 -11.04
C SER A 94 -0.57 -28.99 -9.87
N LEU A 95 0.31 -30.01 -9.85
CA LEU A 95 1.48 -30.17 -8.98
C LEU A 95 1.18 -30.26 -7.46
N PRO A 96 0.85 -31.46 -6.94
CA PRO A 96 0.65 -31.64 -5.50
C PRO A 96 1.95 -31.45 -4.70
N CYS A 97 1.83 -31.03 -3.45
CA CYS A 97 2.99 -30.95 -2.56
C CYS A 97 3.65 -32.33 -2.38
N GLU A 98 4.98 -32.39 -2.50
CA GLU A 98 5.74 -33.64 -2.38
C GLU A 98 5.67 -34.31 -0.99
N VAL A 99 5.27 -33.57 0.04
CA VAL A 99 5.18 -34.07 1.42
C VAL A 99 3.76 -34.52 1.75
N CYS A 100 2.77 -33.64 1.63
CA CYS A 100 1.39 -33.93 2.04
C CYS A 100 0.54 -34.51 0.89
N LYS A 101 1.03 -34.43 -0.37
CA LYS A 101 0.36 -34.88 -1.59
C LYS A 101 -0.94 -34.14 -1.93
N PHE A 102 -1.18 -33.00 -1.29
CA PHE A 102 -2.29 -32.11 -1.61
C PHE A 102 -1.84 -30.92 -2.50
N PRO A 103 -2.66 -30.52 -3.49
CA PRO A 103 -2.45 -29.34 -4.33
C PRO A 103 -3.06 -28.03 -3.78
N ASP A 104 -3.64 -28.05 -2.58
CA ASP A 104 -4.25 -26.86 -1.95
C ASP A 104 -3.21 -25.86 -1.44
N GLY A 105 -3.61 -24.72 -0.87
CA GLY A 105 -2.68 -23.75 -0.29
C GLY A 105 -1.67 -23.19 -1.28
N GLU A 106 -2.11 -22.89 -2.51
CA GLU A 106 -1.29 -22.38 -3.61
C GLU A 106 -0.49 -21.14 -3.18
N GLU A 107 -1.07 -20.25 -2.37
CA GLU A 107 -0.39 -19.05 -1.86
C GLU A 107 0.80 -19.37 -0.92
N TRP A 108 0.89 -20.60 -0.41
CA TRP A 108 1.94 -21.09 0.48
C TRP A 108 2.72 -22.25 -0.13
N MET A 109 2.60 -22.48 -1.44
CA MET A 109 3.27 -23.54 -2.17
C MET A 109 4.48 -23.02 -2.95
N LEU A 110 5.59 -23.73 -2.86
CA LEU A 110 6.85 -23.47 -3.55
C LEU A 110 7.07 -24.45 -4.67
N LEU A 111 7.56 -23.96 -5.80
CA LEU A 111 8.07 -24.80 -6.88
C LEU A 111 9.59 -24.81 -6.81
N CYS A 112 10.19 -26.00 -6.96
CA CYS A 112 11.64 -26.10 -7.05
C CYS A 112 12.11 -25.61 -8.43
N ASP A 113 13.00 -24.62 -8.47
CA ASP A 113 13.52 -24.06 -9.73
C ASP A 113 14.39 -25.03 -10.55
N ASN A 114 14.79 -26.16 -9.96
CA ASN A 114 15.55 -27.19 -10.67
C ASN A 114 14.68 -28.35 -11.18
N CYS A 115 13.59 -28.72 -10.49
CA CYS A 115 12.80 -29.90 -10.86
C CYS A 115 11.29 -29.67 -11.00
N GLY A 116 10.81 -28.45 -10.75
CA GLY A 116 9.39 -28.08 -10.89
C GLY A 116 8.44 -28.70 -9.86
N ALA A 117 8.95 -29.49 -8.90
CA ALA A 117 8.11 -30.14 -7.88
C ALA A 117 7.56 -29.14 -6.86
N GLY A 118 6.29 -29.32 -6.45
CA GLY A 118 5.58 -28.48 -5.48
C GLY A 118 5.83 -28.85 -4.03
N TRP A 119 5.96 -27.86 -3.13
CA TRP A 119 6.22 -28.03 -1.70
C TRP A 119 5.55 -26.93 -0.88
N HIS A 120 4.67 -27.26 0.07
CA HIS A 120 4.20 -26.24 1.00
C HIS A 120 5.32 -25.73 1.90
N THR A 121 5.34 -24.42 2.12
CA THR A 121 6.23 -23.74 3.08
C THR A 121 6.19 -24.41 4.46
N TYR A 122 5.00 -24.76 4.96
CA TYR A 122 4.82 -25.45 6.24
C TYR A 122 5.11 -26.95 6.22
N CYS A 123 5.19 -27.59 5.05
CA CYS A 123 5.56 -29.00 4.93
C CYS A 123 7.08 -29.23 4.90
N LEU A 124 7.87 -28.17 4.76
CA LEU A 124 9.33 -28.22 4.81
C LEU A 124 9.86 -28.48 6.22
N LYS A 125 11.10 -28.95 6.32
CA LYS A 125 11.82 -29.12 7.59
C LYS A 125 13.20 -28.42 7.49
N PRO A 126 13.40 -27.29 8.17
CA PRO A 126 12.41 -26.54 8.98
C PRO A 126 11.26 -25.96 8.12
N PRO A 127 10.05 -25.77 8.68
CA PRO A 127 8.97 -25.12 7.97
C PRO A 127 9.33 -23.66 7.71
N LEU A 128 9.06 -23.19 6.51
CA LEU A 128 9.16 -21.79 6.16
C LEU A 128 7.86 -21.09 6.56
N THR A 129 7.98 -19.92 7.19
CA THR A 129 6.83 -19.11 7.58
C THR A 129 6.27 -18.27 6.43
N GLU A 130 7.05 -18.12 5.35
CA GLU A 130 6.70 -17.39 4.15
C GLU A 130 7.42 -17.98 2.92
N VAL A 131 6.92 -17.67 1.74
CA VAL A 131 7.56 -18.03 0.46
C VAL A 131 8.85 -17.21 0.32
N PRO A 132 10.05 -17.86 0.22
CA PRO A 132 11.31 -17.13 0.16
C PRO A 132 11.43 -16.35 -1.15
N GLU A 133 12.00 -15.15 -1.08
CA GLU A 133 12.29 -14.34 -2.27
C GLU A 133 13.53 -14.88 -3.00
N GLY A 134 13.40 -15.13 -4.31
CA GLY A 134 14.49 -15.62 -5.18
C GLY A 134 14.45 -17.12 -5.44
N ALA A 135 15.54 -17.66 -6.00
CA ALA A 135 15.58 -19.06 -6.44
C ALA A 135 15.54 -20.02 -5.25
N TRP A 136 14.59 -20.95 -5.25
CA TRP A 136 14.42 -21.96 -4.22
C TRP A 136 14.64 -23.37 -4.78
N TYR A 137 15.47 -24.13 -4.07
CA TYR A 137 15.79 -25.51 -4.42
C TYR A 137 15.27 -26.45 -3.34
N CYS A 138 14.51 -27.46 -3.76
CA CYS A 138 13.96 -28.42 -2.82
C CYS A 138 15.07 -29.21 -2.12
N PRO A 139 14.79 -29.80 -0.93
CA PRO A 139 15.79 -30.56 -0.18
C PRO A 139 16.49 -31.67 -0.99
N ARG A 140 15.81 -32.23 -2.01
CA ARG A 140 16.40 -33.20 -2.94
C ARG A 140 17.48 -32.59 -3.82
N CYS A 141 17.22 -31.41 -4.39
CA CYS A 141 18.17 -30.71 -5.27
C CYS A 141 19.32 -30.08 -4.48
N THR A 142 19.07 -29.63 -3.26
CA THR A 142 20.12 -29.09 -2.39
C THR A 142 21.07 -30.17 -1.88
N ALA A 143 20.56 -31.37 -1.57
CA ALA A 143 21.40 -32.51 -1.18
C ALA A 143 22.30 -33.05 -2.30
N GLN A 144 21.98 -32.75 -3.56
CA GLN A 144 22.78 -33.14 -4.73
C GLN A 144 23.90 -32.13 -5.06
N ARG A 145 23.93 -30.95 -4.40
CA ARG A 145 24.97 -29.95 -4.59
C ARG A 145 26.04 -30.09 -3.50
N VAL A 146 27.26 -30.47 -3.90
CA VAL A 146 28.45 -30.56 -3.04
C VAL A 146 28.91 -29.14 -2.65
N PRO A 147 29.30 -28.88 -1.38
CA PRO A 147 29.68 -27.54 -0.94
C PRO A 147 31.13 -27.24 -1.32
N GLY A 148 31.33 -26.46 -2.39
CA GLY A 148 32.66 -26.02 -2.79
C GLY A 148 32.67 -25.26 -4.09
N GLU A 149 32.08 -24.06 -4.12
CA GLU A 149 32.47 -22.98 -5.05
C GLU A 149 31.77 -21.68 -4.64
N GLN A 150 32.41 -20.94 -3.73
CA GLN A 150 32.27 -19.49 -3.67
C GLN A 150 33.43 -18.89 -4.46
N ALA A 151 33.11 -18.16 -5.53
CA ALA A 151 33.63 -16.83 -5.85
C ALA A 151 33.30 -16.51 -7.31
N GLN A 152 32.67 -15.35 -7.57
CA GLN A 152 33.38 -14.22 -8.20
C GLN A 152 32.42 -13.04 -8.43
N ALA A 153 32.98 -11.85 -8.26
CA ALA A 153 32.34 -10.56 -8.37
C ALA A 153 31.83 -10.30 -9.80
N VAL A 154 30.58 -9.87 -9.92
CA VAL A 154 30.10 -9.09 -11.06
C VAL A 154 29.12 -8.01 -10.59
N ASP A 155 29.49 -6.78 -10.95
CA ASP A 155 28.71 -5.59 -11.26
C ASP A 155 27.68 -4.95 -10.29
N ALA A 156 27.79 -3.63 -10.23
CA ALA A 156 27.02 -2.72 -9.38
C ALA A 156 25.62 -2.46 -9.99
N GLY A 157 24.70 -3.38 -9.77
CA GLY A 157 23.25 -3.16 -9.82
C GLY A 157 22.66 -3.02 -8.41
N PRO A 158 21.47 -2.40 -8.24
CA PRO A 158 20.89 -2.17 -6.92
C PRO A 158 20.65 -3.50 -6.21
N LYS A 159 21.29 -3.66 -5.05
CA LYS A 159 21.18 -4.83 -4.17
C LYS A 159 19.71 -5.04 -3.82
N ILE A 160 19.21 -6.24 -4.11
CA ILE A 160 17.90 -6.75 -3.70
C ILE A 160 17.72 -6.43 -2.20
N ALA A 161 16.66 -5.68 -1.89
CA ALA A 161 16.37 -5.20 -0.56
C ALA A 161 16.27 -6.37 0.43
N ALA A 162 17.01 -6.33 1.54
CA ALA A 162 16.80 -7.28 2.62
C ALA A 162 15.32 -7.24 3.05
N ALA A 163 14.68 -8.40 3.23
CA ALA A 163 13.28 -8.50 3.62
C ALA A 163 12.99 -7.56 4.82
N VAL A 164 12.12 -6.57 4.58
CA VAL A 164 11.83 -5.51 5.54
C VAL A 164 10.89 -6.07 6.61
N PRO A 165 11.28 -6.08 7.90
CA PRO A 165 10.39 -6.48 8.98
C PRO A 165 9.07 -5.70 8.95
N GLN A 166 7.94 -6.36 9.24
CA GLN A 166 6.60 -5.76 9.11
C GLN A 166 6.46 -4.41 9.83
N HIS A 167 7.02 -4.27 11.03
CA HIS A 167 7.00 -3.05 11.84
C HIS A 167 7.88 -1.90 11.30
N LEU A 168 8.66 -2.14 10.24
CA LEU A 168 9.53 -1.16 9.57
C LEU A 168 9.05 -0.83 8.15
N LYS A 169 8.01 -1.48 7.63
CA LYS A 169 7.49 -1.24 6.28
C LYS A 169 7.13 0.23 6.04
N GLU A 170 6.49 0.89 7.02
CA GLU A 170 6.13 2.32 6.97
C GLU A 170 7.33 3.29 6.97
N LEU A 171 8.55 2.78 7.22
CA LEU A 171 9.78 3.57 7.15
C LEU A 171 10.45 3.47 5.79
N VAL A 172 10.03 2.54 4.94
CA VAL A 172 10.55 2.40 3.57
C VAL A 172 9.71 3.27 2.65
N GLY A 173 10.36 4.11 1.86
CA GLY A 173 9.71 5.11 1.02
C GLY A 173 9.27 6.37 1.78
N ALA A 174 9.48 6.45 3.09
CA ALA A 174 9.05 7.59 3.89
C ALA A 174 9.89 8.85 3.57
N ALA A 175 9.24 10.01 3.58
CA ALA A 175 9.92 11.28 3.46
C ALA A 175 10.69 11.62 4.75
N VAL A 176 11.93 12.09 4.58
CA VAL A 176 12.88 12.38 5.66
C VAL A 176 13.49 13.76 5.45
N MET A 177 13.54 14.58 6.50
CA MET A 177 14.26 15.85 6.47
C MET A 177 15.74 15.64 6.73
N ARG A 178 16.57 16.37 5.99
CA ARG A 178 18.00 16.45 6.26
C ARG A 178 18.26 17.23 7.54
N GLU A 179 19.18 16.74 8.37
CA GLU A 179 19.67 17.52 9.51
C GLU A 179 20.55 18.69 9.01
N PRO A 180 20.38 19.90 9.56
CA PRO A 180 21.25 21.02 9.22
C PRO A 180 22.68 20.74 9.70
N ARG A 181 23.63 20.69 8.75
CA ARG A 181 25.06 20.50 9.07
C ARG A 181 25.67 21.83 9.56
N GLY A 182 25.95 21.91 10.86
CA GLY A 182 26.75 22.97 11.49
C GLY A 182 25.98 24.18 12.04
N ARG A 183 26.54 24.84 13.08
CA ARG A 183 26.03 26.12 13.60
C ARG A 183 26.32 27.24 12.59
N GLY A 184 25.34 27.58 11.74
CA GLY A 184 25.34 28.85 11.01
C GLY A 184 25.02 28.81 9.53
N ARG A 185 24.94 27.64 8.88
CA ARG A 185 24.54 27.56 7.47
C ARG A 185 23.05 27.27 7.37
N ARG A 186 22.27 28.21 6.82
CA ARG A 186 20.86 27.99 6.47
C ARG A 186 20.79 27.14 5.20
N ASP A 187 21.17 25.87 5.28
CA ASP A 187 20.77 24.95 4.22
C ASP A 187 19.24 24.84 4.27
N GLY A 188 18.58 24.99 3.11
CA GLY A 188 17.13 24.88 3.00
C GLY A 188 16.62 23.52 3.49
N ARG A 189 15.29 23.40 3.70
CA ARG A 189 14.68 22.08 3.93
C ARG A 189 14.99 21.20 2.72
N LYS A 190 15.90 20.24 2.87
CA LYS A 190 16.15 19.19 1.88
C LYS A 190 15.41 17.94 2.33
N LEU A 191 14.59 17.41 1.44
CA LEU A 191 13.86 16.18 1.70
C LEU A 191 14.55 15.00 1.02
N GLY A 192 14.34 13.81 1.54
CA GLY A 192 14.84 12.57 0.98
C GLY A 192 13.91 11.41 1.28
N VAL A 193 14.21 10.26 0.71
CA VAL A 193 13.41 9.04 0.80
C VAL A 193 14.25 7.97 1.45
N SER A 194 13.70 7.32 2.48
CA SER A 194 14.39 6.23 3.17
C SER A 194 14.16 4.87 2.53
N SER A 195 15.22 4.06 2.45
CA SER A 195 15.25 2.67 2.01
C SER A 195 15.91 1.81 3.07
N TYR A 196 15.40 0.60 3.30
CA TYR A 196 15.95 -0.30 4.32
C TYR A 196 17.16 -1.07 3.79
N LEU A 197 18.27 -1.06 4.52
CA LEU A 197 19.51 -1.76 4.16
C LEU A 197 19.69 -3.11 4.88
N GLY A 198 18.77 -3.46 5.78
CA GLY A 198 18.91 -4.66 6.62
C GLY A 198 19.44 -4.36 8.02
N ARG A 199 19.89 -5.44 8.69
CA ARG A 199 20.52 -5.35 10.01
C ARG A 199 22.04 -5.37 9.86
N GLN A 200 22.71 -4.44 10.54
CA GLN A 200 24.14 -4.53 10.84
C GLN A 200 24.29 -4.79 12.34
N GLY A 201 24.59 -6.04 12.70
CA GLY A 201 24.60 -6.50 14.08
C GLY A 201 23.22 -6.42 14.75
N ARG A 202 23.10 -5.63 15.83
CA ARG A 202 21.83 -5.42 16.55
C ARG A 202 21.01 -4.24 16.04
N ALA A 203 21.55 -3.41 15.14
CA ALA A 203 20.89 -2.20 14.67
C ALA A 203 20.32 -2.36 13.26
N HIS A 204 19.10 -1.84 13.06
CA HIS A 204 18.51 -1.66 11.73
C HIS A 204 19.13 -0.44 11.05
N ARG A 205 19.54 -0.62 9.79
CA ARG A 205 20.16 0.43 8.96
C ARG A 205 19.24 0.83 7.83
N PHE A 206 19.27 2.11 7.51
CA PHE A 206 18.52 2.70 6.41
C PHE A 206 19.44 3.60 5.61
N GLN A 207 19.16 3.70 4.33
CA GLN A 207 19.74 4.66 3.41
C GLN A 207 18.70 5.75 3.15
N ILE A 208 19.11 7.01 3.15
CA ILE A 208 18.28 8.14 2.73
C ILE A 208 18.90 8.68 1.45
N VAL A 209 18.09 8.79 0.40
CA VAL A 209 18.46 9.47 -0.84
C VAL A 209 17.77 10.82 -0.85
N TYR A 210 18.53 11.91 -0.85
CA TYR A 210 18.01 13.27 -0.86
C TYR A 210 17.72 13.77 -2.28
N GLU A 211 16.93 14.84 -2.38
CA GLU A 211 16.59 15.50 -3.67
C GLU A 211 17.81 15.97 -4.48
N ASP A 212 18.93 16.27 -3.82
CA ASP A 212 20.20 16.65 -4.45
C ASP A 212 21.05 15.45 -4.90
N GLY A 213 20.53 14.23 -4.74
CA GLY A 213 21.22 12.98 -5.06
C GLY A 213 22.21 12.52 -3.99
N GLU A 214 22.40 13.29 -2.91
CA GLU A 214 23.25 12.85 -1.81
C GLU A 214 22.62 11.68 -1.06
N ILE A 215 23.48 10.77 -0.60
CA ILE A 215 23.08 9.55 0.07
C ILE A 215 23.63 9.56 1.50
N GLU A 216 22.81 9.21 2.48
CA GLU A 216 23.19 9.13 3.88
C GLU A 216 22.70 7.81 4.50
N GLU A 217 23.54 7.14 5.28
CA GLU A 217 23.14 5.95 6.03
C GLU A 217 22.87 6.28 7.50
N VAL A 218 21.69 5.90 7.99
CA VAL A 218 21.22 6.21 9.35
C VAL A 218 20.73 4.97 10.08
N GLY A 219 20.75 5.03 11.42
CA GLY A 219 20.10 4.03 12.26
C GLY A 219 18.60 4.26 12.42
N LEU A 220 17.86 3.25 12.90
CA LEU A 220 16.42 3.37 13.19
C LEU A 220 16.03 4.56 14.10
N PRO A 221 16.73 4.87 15.21
CA PRO A 221 16.36 6.01 16.06
C PRO A 221 16.55 7.36 15.36
N GLU A 222 17.65 7.51 14.62
CA GLU A 222 18.01 8.72 13.87
C GLU A 222 17.02 8.94 12.72
N LEU A 223 16.69 7.88 11.97
CA LEU A 223 15.64 7.94 10.95
C LEU A 223 14.32 8.43 11.54
N ARG A 224 13.86 7.83 12.66
CA ARG A 224 12.60 8.20 13.30
C ARG A 224 12.56 9.65 13.75
N ALA A 225 13.68 10.20 14.21
CA ALA A 225 13.79 11.60 14.62
C ALA A 225 13.70 12.58 13.44
N ARG A 226 14.14 12.14 12.25
CA ARG A 226 14.24 12.94 11.02
C ARG A 226 13.07 12.78 10.07
N LEU A 227 12.18 11.83 10.31
CA LEU A 227 10.92 11.72 9.58
C LEU A 227 10.28 13.09 9.51
N THR A 228 9.80 13.44 8.32
CA THR A 228 9.55 14.81 7.86
C THR A 228 8.88 15.69 8.88
N PHE A 229 8.01 15.17 9.77
CA PHE A 229 7.72 15.91 11.00
C PHE A 229 7.27 15.03 12.17
N SER A 230 8.11 14.95 13.22
CA SER A 230 7.65 14.79 14.60
C SER A 230 6.77 16.00 14.99
N ALA A 231 5.90 15.87 15.98
CA ALA A 231 4.85 16.83 16.35
C ALA A 231 5.30 18.32 16.27
N PRO A 232 4.41 19.25 15.88
CA PRO A 232 4.80 20.64 15.67
C PRO A 232 5.39 21.21 16.95
N ASP A 233 6.67 21.54 16.90
CA ASP A 233 7.27 22.40 17.91
C ASP A 233 6.60 23.77 17.74
N LYS A 234 5.69 24.13 18.67
CA LYS A 234 4.83 25.32 18.60
C LYS A 234 5.61 26.62 18.35
N LYS A 235 6.92 26.61 18.61
CA LYS A 235 7.85 27.73 18.37
C LYS A 235 8.19 27.95 16.90
N ASN A 236 8.23 26.91 16.07
CA ASN A 236 8.63 27.02 14.65
C ASN A 236 7.49 27.34 13.69
N ALA A 237 6.24 26.99 14.03
CA ALA A 237 5.07 27.34 13.21
C ALA A 237 4.90 28.86 13.05
N ARG A 238 5.22 29.63 14.10
CA ARG A 238 5.26 31.10 14.06
C ARG A 238 6.41 31.65 13.22
N SER A 239 7.55 30.95 13.14
CA SER A 239 8.72 31.40 12.39
C SER A 239 8.61 31.17 10.88
N THR A 240 7.94 30.09 10.45
CA THR A 240 7.69 29.81 9.03
C THR A 240 6.63 30.74 8.45
N ALA A 241 5.57 31.02 9.23
CA ALA A 241 4.57 32.03 8.92
C ALA A 241 5.14 33.47 8.87
N VAL A 242 6.27 33.73 9.55
CA VAL A 242 6.95 35.04 9.57
C VAL A 242 8.03 35.16 8.48
N ARG A 243 8.62 34.04 8.01
CA ARG A 243 9.61 34.05 6.90
C ARG A 243 8.98 34.16 5.51
N GLN A 244 7.75 33.67 5.35
CA GLN A 244 6.93 33.84 4.15
C GLN A 244 6.17 35.15 4.32
N GLY A 245 6.86 36.26 4.08
CA GLY A 245 6.42 37.61 4.41
C GLY A 245 4.95 37.85 4.05
N ALA A 246 4.19 38.39 5.03
CA ALA A 246 2.86 38.96 4.87
C ALA A 246 2.12 38.43 3.64
N LEU A 247 1.60 37.21 3.71
CA LEU A 247 0.64 36.74 2.71
C LEU A 247 -0.48 37.77 2.67
N ALA A 248 -0.47 38.63 1.64
CA ALA A 248 -1.47 39.66 1.48
C ALA A 248 -2.82 38.97 1.57
N GLU A 249 -3.60 39.33 2.57
CA GLU A 249 -4.94 38.81 2.75
C GLU A 249 -5.69 39.13 1.45
N TRP A 250 -5.96 38.10 0.65
CA TRP A 250 -6.60 38.34 -0.64
C TRP A 250 -7.97 38.95 -0.37
N ALA A 251 -8.21 40.16 -0.87
CA ALA A 251 -9.49 40.85 -0.77
C ALA A 251 -10.53 40.21 -1.72
N LEU A 252 -10.77 38.90 -1.59
CA LEU A 252 -11.60 38.06 -2.47
C LEU A 252 -13.08 38.48 -2.56
N GLY A 253 -13.49 39.48 -1.79
CA GLY A 253 -14.83 40.05 -1.83
C GLY A 253 -14.98 41.16 -2.84
N GLU A 254 -13.87 41.65 -3.37
CA GLU A 254 -13.82 42.66 -4.39
C GLU A 254 -13.26 42.06 -5.67
N VAL A 255 -13.81 42.48 -6.81
CA VAL A 255 -13.34 42.02 -8.13
C VAL A 255 -11.85 42.32 -8.32
N ARG A 256 -11.36 43.47 -7.83
CA ARG A 256 -9.94 43.83 -7.87
C ARG A 256 -9.06 42.89 -7.05
N GLY A 257 -9.54 42.43 -5.90
CA GLY A 257 -8.82 41.46 -5.08
C GLY A 257 -8.72 40.09 -5.75
N VAL A 258 -9.77 39.68 -6.47
CA VAL A 258 -9.76 38.45 -7.28
C VAL A 258 -8.77 38.56 -8.45
N GLU A 259 -8.72 39.71 -9.15
CA GLU A 259 -7.75 39.97 -10.23
C GLU A 259 -6.31 39.91 -9.71
N ALA A 260 -6.03 40.55 -8.58
CA ALA A 260 -4.71 40.53 -7.96
C ALA A 260 -4.29 39.10 -7.56
N ALA A 261 -5.20 38.32 -6.99
CA ALA A 261 -4.93 36.95 -6.57
C ALA A 261 -4.67 36.01 -7.76
N LEU A 262 -5.46 36.13 -8.84
CA LEU A 262 -5.22 35.41 -10.09
C LEU A 262 -3.86 35.76 -10.70
N GLY A 263 -3.53 37.06 -10.80
CA GLY A 263 -2.26 37.51 -11.33
C GLY A 263 -1.04 37.03 -10.53
N GLN A 264 -1.21 36.78 -9.22
CA GLN A 264 -0.17 36.19 -8.38
C GLN A 264 0.01 34.69 -8.65
N GLY A 265 -1.07 33.92 -8.77
CA GLY A 265 -1.02 32.47 -8.93
C GLY A 265 -0.75 31.99 -10.36
N MET A 266 -1.44 32.60 -11.34
CA MET A 266 -1.35 32.32 -12.77
C MET A 266 -1.07 33.62 -13.53
N PRO A 267 0.18 34.11 -13.55
CA PRO A 267 0.50 35.38 -14.18
C PRO A 267 0.20 35.36 -15.69
N GLY A 268 -0.61 36.31 -16.13
CA GLY A 268 -0.99 36.45 -17.54
C GLY A 268 -2.29 37.24 -17.70
N TRP A 269 -2.80 37.24 -18.92
CA TRP A 269 -4.10 37.84 -19.20
C TRP A 269 -5.23 36.88 -18.83
N HIS A 270 -6.23 37.41 -18.11
CA HIS A 270 -7.48 36.71 -17.79
C HIS A 270 -8.66 37.53 -18.31
N SER A 271 -9.66 36.84 -18.89
CA SER A 271 -10.86 37.52 -19.39
C SER A 271 -11.68 38.12 -18.24
N ARG A 272 -12.30 39.28 -18.48
CA ARG A 272 -13.17 39.92 -17.48
C ARG A 272 -14.32 39.01 -17.07
N THR A 273 -14.86 38.23 -18.00
CA THR A 273 -15.91 37.22 -17.75
C THR A 273 -15.45 36.17 -16.75
N LYS A 274 -14.21 35.66 -16.87
CA LYS A 274 -13.63 34.70 -15.90
C LYS A 274 -13.53 35.32 -14.51
N VAL A 275 -12.99 36.54 -14.41
CA VAL A 275 -12.82 37.23 -13.12
C VAL A 275 -14.18 37.42 -12.42
N VAL A 276 -15.20 37.86 -13.16
CA VAL A 276 -16.55 38.04 -12.61
C VAL A 276 -17.17 36.69 -12.21
N ALA A 277 -16.99 35.63 -13.01
CA ALA A 277 -17.46 34.29 -12.67
C ALA A 277 -16.81 33.76 -11.39
N LEU A 278 -15.50 33.97 -11.23
CA LEU A 278 -14.76 33.59 -10.02
C LEU A 278 -15.21 34.38 -8.79
N HIS A 279 -15.34 35.70 -8.90
CA HIS A 279 -15.89 36.54 -7.82
C HIS A 279 -17.30 36.07 -7.42
N THR A 280 -18.16 35.81 -8.41
CA THR A 280 -19.50 35.28 -8.16
C THR A 280 -19.45 33.93 -7.45
N ALA A 281 -18.58 33.00 -7.87
CA ALA A 281 -18.41 31.70 -7.22
C ALA A 281 -17.98 31.84 -5.75
N LEU A 282 -17.09 32.80 -5.45
CA LEU A 282 -16.62 33.10 -4.09
C LEU A 282 -17.68 33.73 -3.19
N THR A 283 -18.72 34.35 -3.77
CA THR A 283 -19.84 34.93 -3.01
C THR A 283 -20.94 33.91 -2.67
N ARG A 284 -20.89 32.70 -3.22
CA ARG A 284 -21.85 31.64 -2.90
C ARG A 284 -21.69 31.19 -1.44
N PRO A 285 -22.74 30.63 -0.82
CA PRO A 285 -22.65 30.13 0.57
C PRO A 285 -21.96 28.76 0.67
N VAL A 286 -22.00 27.95 -0.39
CA VAL A 286 -21.45 26.58 -0.42
C VAL A 286 -20.46 26.41 -1.58
N LEU A 287 -19.27 25.86 -1.29
CA LEU A 287 -18.27 25.49 -2.29
C LEU A 287 -18.83 24.36 -3.15
N VAL A 288 -18.85 24.58 -4.48
CA VAL A 288 -19.11 23.49 -5.42
C VAL A 288 -17.85 22.64 -5.50
N GLN A 289 -17.87 21.52 -4.78
CA GLN A 289 -16.78 20.56 -4.78
C GLN A 289 -16.95 19.58 -5.95
N TYR A 290 -15.83 19.21 -6.54
CA TYR A 290 -15.78 18.14 -7.53
C TYR A 290 -15.14 16.92 -6.82
N GLN A 291 -15.91 15.85 -6.64
CA GLN A 291 -15.46 14.66 -5.94
C GLN A 291 -15.30 13.50 -6.93
N PRO A 292 -14.26 12.66 -6.78
CA PRO A 292 -14.12 11.50 -7.63
C PRO A 292 -15.13 10.41 -7.23
N SER A 293 -15.46 9.53 -8.16
CA SER A 293 -16.04 8.24 -7.81
C SER A 293 -15.04 7.38 -7.04
N THR A 294 -15.54 6.34 -6.37
CA THR A 294 -14.69 5.38 -5.64
C THR A 294 -13.69 4.69 -6.56
N GLN A 295 -14.07 4.42 -7.81
CA GLN A 295 -13.17 3.80 -8.80
C GLN A 295 -12.11 4.79 -9.27
N GLU A 296 -12.45 6.05 -9.53
CA GLU A 296 -11.48 7.07 -9.95
C GLU A 296 -10.43 7.37 -8.89
N LEU A 297 -10.82 7.36 -7.60
CA LEU A 297 -9.86 7.48 -6.51
C LEU A 297 -8.93 6.26 -6.43
N ARG A 298 -9.45 5.04 -6.60
CA ARG A 298 -8.61 3.83 -6.65
C ARG A 298 -7.65 3.85 -7.84
N ASN A 299 -8.09 4.35 -8.99
CA ASN A 299 -7.25 4.50 -10.17
C ASN A 299 -6.15 5.54 -9.94
N LEU A 300 -6.41 6.64 -9.22
CA LEU A 300 -5.34 7.55 -8.81
C LEU A 300 -4.33 6.84 -7.89
N LEU A 301 -4.81 6.09 -6.90
CA LEU A 301 -3.96 5.40 -5.92
C LEU A 301 -3.15 4.24 -6.53
N SER A 302 -3.55 3.69 -7.68
CA SER A 302 -2.76 2.66 -8.37
C SER A 302 -1.51 3.23 -9.04
N VAL A 303 -1.52 4.52 -9.41
CA VAL A 303 -0.40 5.20 -10.06
C VAL A 303 0.34 6.18 -9.15
N LEU A 304 -0.30 6.68 -8.10
CA LEU A 304 0.29 7.62 -7.15
C LEU A 304 0.38 7.00 -5.75
N MET A 305 1.61 6.79 -5.28
CA MET A 305 1.94 6.13 -4.01
C MET A 305 1.71 7.04 -2.79
N LEU A 306 0.45 7.46 -2.55
CA LEU A 306 0.09 8.32 -1.42
C LEU A 306 0.27 7.63 -0.06
N GLU A 307 0.32 6.29 -0.02
CA GLU A 307 0.58 5.51 1.19
C GLU A 307 1.98 5.76 1.78
N LYS A 308 2.92 6.25 0.96
CA LYS A 308 4.26 6.68 1.41
C LYS A 308 4.22 8.02 2.15
N MET A 309 3.10 8.74 2.08
CA MET A 309 2.91 10.05 2.69
C MET A 309 2.22 9.91 4.04
N ARG A 310 2.81 10.51 5.07
CA ARG A 310 2.33 10.49 6.45
C ARG A 310 1.32 11.58 6.76
N ARG A 311 1.14 12.54 5.86
CA ARG A 311 0.17 13.63 5.97
C ARG A 311 -0.42 13.94 4.62
N VAL A 312 -1.46 13.20 4.30
CA VAL A 312 -2.35 13.49 3.18
C VAL A 312 -3.42 14.45 3.71
N HIS A 313 -3.46 15.66 3.15
CA HIS A 313 -4.42 16.69 3.53
C HIS A 313 -5.55 16.77 2.50
N LEU A 314 -6.78 16.79 3.00
CA LEU A 314 -7.97 17.07 2.21
C LEU A 314 -8.47 18.47 2.65
N PRO A 315 -8.18 19.53 1.89
CA PRO A 315 -8.56 20.89 2.26
C PRO A 315 -10.07 21.11 2.21
N PHE A 316 -10.81 20.24 1.52
CA PHE A 316 -12.27 20.28 1.40
C PHE A 316 -12.90 18.94 1.80
N GLU A 317 -14.17 18.96 2.18
CA GLU A 317 -14.86 17.79 2.72
C GLU A 317 -15.30 16.80 1.64
N TRP A 318 -14.66 15.63 1.60
CA TRP A 318 -15.10 14.48 0.80
C TRP A 318 -16.02 13.53 1.57
N SER A 319 -16.77 12.72 0.82
CA SER A 319 -17.65 11.70 1.39
C SER A 319 -16.88 10.70 2.27
N ASN A 320 -17.57 10.08 3.22
CA ASN A 320 -16.95 9.10 4.12
C ASN A 320 -16.41 7.88 3.36
N GLU A 321 -17.07 7.49 2.28
CA GLU A 321 -16.67 6.36 1.42
C GLU A 321 -15.29 6.61 0.79
N LEU A 322 -15.06 7.81 0.25
CA LEU A 322 -13.74 8.19 -0.31
C LEU A 322 -12.66 8.26 0.76
N ARG A 323 -13.01 8.67 1.97
CA ARG A 323 -12.09 8.70 3.10
C ARG A 323 -11.68 7.30 3.54
N VAL A 324 -12.63 6.36 3.58
CA VAL A 324 -12.34 4.95 3.88
C VAL A 324 -11.34 4.39 2.87
N ILE A 325 -11.51 4.66 1.58
CA ILE A 325 -10.56 4.21 0.54
C ILE A 325 -9.14 4.73 0.78
N LEU A 326 -8.99 6.01 1.14
CA LEU A 326 -7.66 6.56 1.48
C LEU A 326 -7.05 5.87 2.70
N LEU A 327 -7.85 5.60 3.73
CA LEU A 327 -7.39 4.90 4.94
C LEU A 327 -7.02 3.43 4.66
N GLU A 328 -7.82 2.72 3.85
CA GLU A 328 -7.56 1.35 3.40
C GLU A 328 -6.29 1.27 2.56
N ALA A 329 -6.00 2.32 1.77
CA ALA A 329 -4.74 2.46 1.04
C ALA A 329 -3.56 2.82 1.95
N GLY A 330 -3.75 2.99 3.26
CA GLY A 330 -2.68 3.30 4.21
C GLY A 330 -2.34 4.79 4.35
N CYS A 331 -3.15 5.69 3.78
CA CYS A 331 -2.92 7.13 3.90
C CYS A 331 -3.32 7.66 5.28
N SER A 332 -2.50 8.54 5.86
CA SER A 332 -2.89 9.30 7.05
C SER A 332 -3.58 10.60 6.65
N VAL A 333 -4.91 10.61 6.75
CA VAL A 333 -5.76 11.72 6.28
C VAL A 333 -6.01 12.75 7.38
N ARG A 334 -5.72 14.03 7.13
CA ARG A 334 -6.11 15.16 8.00
C ARG A 334 -7.21 16.00 7.37
N ARG A 335 -8.20 16.38 8.19
CA ARG A 335 -9.38 17.16 7.79
C ARG A 335 -9.23 18.64 8.14
N LEU A 336 -9.84 19.50 7.34
CA LEU A 336 -10.24 20.85 7.75
C LEU A 336 -11.64 20.81 8.39
N LEU A 337 -11.83 21.60 9.46
CA LEU A 337 -13.15 22.04 9.91
C LEU A 337 -13.45 23.32 9.11
N SER A 338 -14.29 23.27 8.09
CA SER A 338 -14.53 24.47 7.28
C SER A 338 -15.51 25.42 7.98
N THR A 339 -15.13 26.69 8.06
CA THR A 339 -16.04 27.83 8.24
C THR A 339 -15.99 28.62 6.94
N GLY A 340 -17.08 28.67 6.16
CA GLY A 340 -17.24 29.54 4.98
C GLY A 340 -16.34 29.30 3.73
N ILE A 341 -16.82 29.73 2.54
CA ILE A 341 -16.08 29.59 1.27
C ILE A 341 -14.80 30.42 1.22
N ARG A 342 -14.91 31.73 1.45
CA ARG A 342 -13.81 32.69 1.23
C ARG A 342 -12.65 32.46 2.21
N GLU A 343 -13.02 32.05 3.41
CA GLU A 343 -12.15 31.61 4.50
C GLU A 343 -11.51 30.23 4.25
N SER A 344 -11.84 29.53 3.17
CA SER A 344 -11.30 28.19 2.83
C SER A 344 -10.38 28.17 1.60
N VAL A 345 -10.29 29.28 0.85
CA VAL A 345 -9.66 29.32 -0.49
C VAL A 345 -8.38 30.19 -0.51
N GLY A 346 -8.25 31.13 0.43
CA GLY A 346 -7.10 32.04 0.47
C GLY A 346 -5.82 31.41 1.06
N PRO A 347 -4.65 32.02 0.88
CA PRO A 347 -3.40 31.53 1.45
C PRO A 347 -3.46 31.46 2.98
N GLY A 348 -4.05 32.45 3.64
CA GLY A 348 -4.25 32.45 5.09
C GLY A 348 -5.12 31.28 5.58
N ALA A 349 -6.14 30.91 4.80
CA ALA A 349 -7.02 29.78 5.08
C ALA A 349 -6.25 28.45 5.08
N LEU A 350 -5.52 28.21 3.99
CA LEU A 350 -4.73 27.01 3.79
C LEU A 350 -3.58 26.93 4.83
N VAL A 351 -2.99 28.06 5.20
CA VAL A 351 -2.01 28.11 6.31
C VAL A 351 -2.68 27.75 7.64
N SER A 352 -3.85 28.32 7.92
CA SER A 352 -4.59 28.08 9.17
C SER A 352 -5.11 26.64 9.30
N SER A 353 -5.34 25.95 8.18
CA SER A 353 -5.71 24.53 8.15
C SER A 353 -4.55 23.58 8.41
N GLY A 354 -3.32 24.12 8.56
CA GLY A 354 -2.11 23.33 8.77
C GLY A 354 -1.50 22.77 7.48
N MET A 355 -1.88 23.27 6.30
CA MET A 355 -1.29 22.85 5.01
C MET A 355 0.23 22.99 4.89
N PRO A 356 0.93 23.98 5.48
CA PRO A 356 2.40 24.07 5.39
C PRO A 356 3.15 22.87 5.99
N CYS A 357 2.40 21.96 6.63
CA CYS A 357 2.87 20.71 7.21
C CYS A 357 2.37 19.47 6.43
N ALA A 358 1.63 19.64 5.33
CA ALA A 358 1.12 18.57 4.50
C ALA A 358 2.18 18.10 3.50
N GLU A 359 2.33 16.78 3.39
CA GLU A 359 3.23 16.16 2.42
C GLU A 359 2.52 16.05 1.07
N ALA A 360 1.31 15.52 1.11
CA ALA A 360 0.43 15.44 -0.04
C ALA A 360 -0.85 16.24 0.20
N VAL A 361 -1.33 16.92 -0.83
CA VAL A 361 -2.65 17.56 -0.83
C VAL A 361 -3.48 16.96 -1.95
N VAL A 362 -4.69 16.49 -1.61
CA VAL A 362 -5.61 15.91 -2.59
C VAL A 362 -6.94 16.66 -2.50
N PHE A 363 -7.44 17.16 -3.62
CA PHE A 363 -8.66 17.95 -3.63
C PHE A 363 -9.35 17.96 -4.99
N GLY A 364 -10.58 18.48 -5.04
CA GLY A 364 -11.29 18.73 -6.29
C GLY A 364 -12.31 19.86 -6.12
N LEU A 365 -12.32 20.80 -7.07
CA LEU A 365 -13.16 21.99 -7.06
C LEU A 365 -13.73 22.26 -8.45
N SER A 366 -14.70 23.15 -8.54
CA SER A 366 -15.18 23.65 -9.81
C SER A 366 -14.07 24.39 -10.59
N SER A 367 -14.19 24.37 -11.92
CA SER A 367 -13.17 24.90 -12.84
C SER A 367 -12.80 26.36 -12.60
N GLU A 368 -13.75 27.16 -12.11
CA GLU A 368 -13.58 28.58 -11.84
C GLU A 368 -12.61 28.81 -10.67
N LEU A 369 -12.74 28.01 -9.60
CA LEU A 369 -11.94 28.17 -8.38
C LEU A 369 -10.54 27.58 -8.52
N LEU A 370 -10.33 26.64 -9.43
CA LEU A 370 -9.05 25.96 -9.62
C LEU A 370 -7.92 26.93 -10.00
N ASP A 371 -8.18 27.95 -10.82
CA ASP A 371 -7.14 28.92 -11.22
C ASP A 371 -6.59 29.75 -10.04
N LEU A 372 -7.38 29.85 -8.97
CA LEU A 372 -7.01 30.53 -7.74
C LEU A 372 -6.37 29.56 -6.72
N VAL A 373 -6.99 28.40 -6.54
CA VAL A 373 -6.61 27.44 -5.48
C VAL A 373 -5.42 26.58 -5.88
N LEU A 374 -5.38 26.08 -7.12
CA LEU A 374 -4.36 25.13 -7.55
C LEU A 374 -2.93 25.70 -7.42
N PRO A 375 -2.61 26.93 -7.89
CA PRO A 375 -1.28 27.49 -7.69
C PRO A 375 -0.92 27.67 -6.21
N SER A 376 -1.87 28.16 -5.42
CA SER A 376 -1.67 28.39 -3.98
C SER A 376 -1.43 27.09 -3.21
N VAL A 377 -2.16 26.03 -3.54
CA VAL A 377 -1.97 24.70 -2.94
C VAL A 377 -0.64 24.09 -3.38
N VAL A 378 -0.25 24.22 -4.64
CA VAL A 378 1.04 23.75 -5.16
C VAL A 378 2.22 24.44 -4.47
N ASP A 379 2.13 25.74 -4.21
CA ASP A 379 3.18 26.49 -3.53
C ASP A 379 3.28 26.15 -2.02
N GLN A 380 2.21 25.60 -1.43
CA GLN A 380 2.15 25.25 -0.01
C GLN A 380 2.36 23.76 0.28
N ALA A 381 2.07 22.89 -0.68
CA ALA A 381 2.25 21.45 -0.54
C ALA A 381 3.73 21.10 -0.45
N GLY A 382 4.10 20.23 0.49
CA GLY A 382 5.50 19.88 0.72
C GLY A 382 6.10 19.00 -0.38
N ILE A 383 5.32 18.08 -0.95
CA ILE A 383 5.82 17.04 -1.87
C ILE A 383 4.96 16.89 -3.12
N VAL A 384 3.64 16.73 -2.97
CA VAL A 384 2.75 16.48 -4.12
C VAL A 384 1.36 17.09 -3.92
N THR A 385 0.80 17.60 -5.01
CA THR A 385 -0.58 18.06 -5.12
C THR A 385 -1.29 17.25 -6.19
N ALA A 386 -2.41 16.60 -5.85
CA ALA A 386 -3.29 15.92 -6.78
C ALA A 386 -4.66 16.63 -6.82
N ALA A 387 -4.94 17.32 -7.91
CA ALA A 387 -6.19 18.04 -8.11
C ALA A 387 -7.07 17.30 -9.12
N LEU A 388 -8.29 16.97 -8.72
CA LEU A 388 -9.32 16.48 -9.61
C LEU A 388 -9.89 17.67 -10.38
N VAL A 389 -9.82 17.62 -11.71
CA VAL A 389 -10.27 18.68 -12.60
C VAL A 389 -11.24 18.13 -13.64
N PRO A 390 -12.25 18.92 -14.05
CA PRO A 390 -13.04 18.62 -15.25
C PRO A 390 -12.13 18.63 -16.49
N ILE A 391 -12.46 17.84 -17.52
CA ILE A 391 -11.65 17.78 -18.75
C ILE A 391 -11.56 19.15 -19.46
N GLU A 392 -12.62 19.95 -19.33
CA GLU A 392 -12.72 21.33 -19.84
C GLU A 392 -11.70 22.27 -19.19
N TYR A 393 -11.20 21.93 -18.00
CA TYR A 393 -10.18 22.72 -17.34
C TYR A 393 -8.90 22.81 -18.18
N ILE A 394 -8.56 21.74 -18.89
CA ILE A 394 -7.41 21.68 -19.80
C ILE A 394 -7.81 22.09 -21.21
N THR A 395 -8.94 21.61 -21.74
CA THR A 395 -9.29 21.83 -23.16
C THR A 395 -9.80 23.25 -23.45
N MET A 396 -10.32 23.96 -22.44
CA MET A 396 -10.84 25.32 -22.57
C MET A 396 -10.10 26.33 -21.68
N GLY A 397 -8.82 26.07 -21.38
CA GLY A 397 -7.98 26.99 -20.61
C GLY A 397 -7.74 28.32 -21.33
N ASP A 398 -7.68 29.42 -20.58
CA ASP A 398 -7.18 30.69 -21.11
C ASP A 398 -5.65 30.67 -21.24
N GLU A 399 -5.09 31.68 -21.90
CA GLU A 399 -3.65 31.77 -22.16
C GLU A 399 -2.83 31.65 -20.87
N ALA A 400 -3.23 32.34 -19.80
CA ALA A 400 -2.55 32.30 -18.51
C ALA A 400 -2.55 30.89 -17.90
N ARG A 401 -3.70 30.20 -17.87
CA ARG A 401 -3.81 28.82 -17.35
C ARG A 401 -2.93 27.86 -18.17
N MET A 402 -3.05 27.90 -19.50
CA MET A 402 -2.30 26.98 -20.37
C MET A 402 -0.80 27.23 -20.26
N LYS A 403 -0.37 28.50 -20.25
CA LYS A 403 1.04 28.85 -20.03
C LYS A 403 1.57 28.33 -18.70
N TRP A 404 0.79 28.47 -17.63
CA TRP A 404 1.15 27.98 -16.30
C TRP A 404 1.28 26.45 -16.26
N LEU A 405 0.30 25.72 -16.80
CA LEU A 405 0.30 24.26 -16.88
C LEU A 405 1.45 23.74 -17.74
N SER A 406 1.63 24.29 -18.94
CA SER A 406 2.73 23.90 -19.84
C SER A 406 4.10 24.18 -19.24
N ALA A 407 4.27 25.23 -18.43
CA ALA A 407 5.54 25.48 -17.73
C ALA A 407 5.88 24.33 -16.76
N ARG A 408 4.92 23.91 -15.92
CA ARG A 408 5.14 22.81 -14.97
C ARG A 408 5.31 21.45 -15.62
N GLN A 409 4.65 21.25 -16.76
CA GLN A 409 4.89 20.07 -17.59
C GLN A 409 6.30 20.06 -18.18
N LYS A 410 6.79 21.18 -18.71
CA LYS A 410 8.14 21.31 -19.29
C LYS A 410 9.25 21.09 -18.26
N GLU A 411 8.99 21.49 -17.01
CA GLU A 411 9.88 21.21 -15.88
C GLU A 411 9.90 19.72 -15.49
N GLY A 412 9.03 18.89 -16.08
CA GLY A 412 8.91 17.47 -15.78
C GLY A 412 8.28 17.20 -14.41
N ARG A 413 7.65 18.19 -13.77
CA ARG A 413 7.09 18.05 -12.42
C ARG A 413 5.59 17.80 -12.41
N MET A 414 4.95 17.76 -13.57
CA MET A 414 3.51 17.58 -13.69
C MET A 414 3.16 16.37 -14.53
N VAL A 415 2.14 15.63 -14.09
CA VAL A 415 1.55 14.50 -14.77
C VAL A 415 0.05 14.70 -14.86
N LEU A 416 -0.53 14.37 -16.00
CA LEU A 416 -1.98 14.33 -16.20
C LEU A 416 -2.43 12.87 -16.20
N CYS A 417 -3.31 12.50 -15.26
CA CYS A 417 -3.83 11.14 -15.16
C CYS A 417 -5.30 11.13 -15.52
N ARG A 418 -5.65 10.50 -16.65
CA ARG A 418 -7.05 10.36 -17.09
C ARG A 418 -7.60 9.00 -16.69
N SER A 419 -8.85 8.99 -16.20
CA SER A 419 -9.57 7.75 -15.91
C SER A 419 -11.07 7.91 -16.16
N SER A 420 -11.66 7.06 -17.03
CA SER A 420 -13.08 6.94 -17.43
C SER A 420 -13.85 8.22 -17.80
N GLY A 421 -13.90 9.23 -16.92
CA GLY A 421 -14.53 10.54 -17.13
C GLY A 421 -13.90 11.68 -16.32
N CYS A 422 -12.84 11.41 -15.56
CA CYS A 422 -12.15 12.38 -14.72
C CYS A 422 -10.70 12.59 -15.16
N LEU A 423 -10.17 13.76 -14.85
CA LEU A 423 -8.79 14.12 -15.08
C LEU A 423 -8.15 14.57 -13.77
N TRP A 424 -6.98 14.03 -13.46
CA TRP A 424 -6.17 14.49 -12.35
C TRP A 424 -4.98 15.28 -12.87
N VAL A 425 -4.79 16.48 -12.33
CA VAL A 425 -3.56 17.25 -12.46
C VAL A 425 -2.72 16.95 -11.24
N VAL A 426 -1.63 16.20 -11.42
CA VAL A 426 -0.71 15.82 -10.35
C VAL A 426 0.58 16.62 -10.51
N ILE A 427 0.91 17.46 -9.54
CA ILE A 427 2.09 18.34 -9.54
C ILE A 427 2.98 18.00 -8.35
N PHE A 428 4.25 17.71 -8.64
CA PHE A 428 5.28 17.37 -7.66
C PHE A 428 6.17 18.57 -7.35
N ALA A 429 6.69 18.63 -6.13
CA ALA A 429 7.64 19.66 -5.70
C ALA A 429 8.91 19.62 -6.56
N THR A 430 9.41 18.40 -6.87
CA THR A 430 10.60 18.16 -7.69
C THR A 430 10.40 16.95 -8.61
N VAL A 431 11.26 16.82 -9.63
CA VAL A 431 11.30 15.64 -10.51
C VAL A 431 11.62 14.37 -9.73
N PHE A 432 12.48 14.48 -8.71
CA PHE A 432 12.80 13.39 -7.79
C PHE A 432 11.54 12.80 -7.13
N TRP A 433 10.62 13.65 -6.66
CA TRP A 433 9.37 13.17 -6.06
C TRP A 433 8.41 12.55 -7.07
N ARG A 434 8.36 13.07 -8.30
CA ARG A 434 7.61 12.43 -9.39
C ARG A 434 8.11 11.00 -9.58
N ASP A 435 9.41 10.82 -9.77
CA ASP A 435 9.99 9.50 -10.06
C ASP A 435 9.88 8.54 -8.86
N THR A 436 9.83 9.09 -7.65
CA THR A 436 9.67 8.31 -6.40
C THR A 436 8.24 7.86 -6.17
N LEU A 437 7.25 8.71 -6.49
CA LEU A 437 5.85 8.54 -6.07
C LEU A 437 4.91 8.13 -7.20
N PHE A 438 5.28 8.38 -8.45
CA PHE A 438 4.44 8.11 -9.61
C PHE A 438 4.90 6.84 -10.35
N ARG A 439 3.94 6.03 -10.81
CA ARG A 439 4.17 4.85 -11.65
C ARG A 439 3.48 5.04 -13.00
N GLU A 440 4.24 4.96 -14.09
CA GLU A 440 3.70 5.10 -15.44
C GLU A 440 2.89 3.87 -15.90
N SER A 441 3.07 2.71 -15.26
CA SER A 441 2.38 1.47 -15.62
C SER A 441 1.13 1.23 -14.75
N GLY A 442 -0.01 1.72 -15.21
CA GLY A 442 -1.32 1.30 -14.70
C GLY A 442 -2.25 1.03 -15.88
N ASP A 443 -2.81 -0.18 -15.98
CA ASP A 443 -3.68 -0.58 -17.10
C ASP A 443 -4.95 0.30 -17.26
N THR A 444 -5.25 1.13 -16.25
CA THR A 444 -6.50 1.91 -16.12
C THR A 444 -6.32 3.43 -16.15
N VAL A 445 -5.08 3.94 -16.28
CA VAL A 445 -4.78 5.37 -16.26
C VAL A 445 -3.94 5.77 -17.46
N GLU A 446 -4.47 6.66 -18.28
CA GLU A 446 -3.74 7.23 -19.41
C GLU A 446 -2.96 8.47 -18.95
N VAL A 447 -1.64 8.48 -19.17
CA VAL A 447 -0.78 9.63 -18.90
C VAL A 447 -0.78 10.56 -20.10
N LEU A 448 -1.32 11.77 -19.92
CA LEU A 448 -1.48 12.75 -20.99
C LEU A 448 -0.41 13.83 -20.97
N LYS A 449 -0.22 14.47 -22.13
CA LYS A 449 0.53 15.72 -22.27
C LYS A 449 -0.45 16.89 -22.43
N VAL A 450 -0.16 18.02 -21.79
CA VAL A 450 -0.96 19.26 -21.88
C VAL A 450 -0.88 19.84 -23.28
#